data_AF-A0A9D8G5I5-F1
#
_entry.id   AF-A0A9D8G5I5-F1
#
_cell.length_a   1.000
_cell.length_b   1.000
_cell.length_c   1.000
_cell.angle_alpha   90.00
_cell.angle_beta   90.00
_cell.angle_gamma   90.00
#
_symmetry.space_group_name_H-M   'P 1'
#
loop_
_entity.id
_entity.type
_entity.pdbx_description
1 polymer ?
#
loop_
_entity_poly.entity_id
_entity_poly.type
_entity_poly.pdbx_seq_one_letter_code
_entity_poly.pdbx_strand_id
1 'polypeptide(L)'
;MKIVARPIRIGAVSGQAFMWKMGVFCLVFLWGCSGFEKSEQTSLRKAKATSEKILRHHKEELCVVPPLKRRVRAPYSFEVYDNSNYPKITKEYFRCRGNAKNSPRFLHEGVLNVCRYDCGGYDKHSLPLRGGKEFVYPILIELLNEVQEVAHKRVKITCGHRCPTHHVYATPKQEIGGSKHWIGAEVDFYVEGLQEHPEEVVDILMGYYEKRYPDQTAYTTFTRASTQDTQTKAWYNQEVLFKIYQKGEGRDFDNEHPYPYITIQVRYDKDLQQKVISNLDDANKCFLRW
;
A
#
# COMPACT_ATOMS: atom_id res chain seq x y z
N MET A 1 64.32 50.01 23.42
CA MET A 1 63.31 50.76 22.63
C MET A 1 61.93 50.16 22.92
N LYS A 2 61.06 50.90 23.63
CA LYS A 2 59.67 50.49 23.89
C LYS A 2 58.76 51.34 22.99
N ILE A 3 58.05 50.70 22.08
CA ILE A 3 57.04 51.35 21.23
C ILE A 3 55.72 51.29 21.99
N VAL A 4 55.20 52.46 22.36
CA VAL A 4 53.89 52.64 22.99
C VAL A 4 52.88 52.94 21.89
N ALA A 5 51.96 52.02 21.62
CA ALA A 5 50.85 52.24 20.70
C ALA A 5 49.64 52.79 21.48
N ARG A 6 49.12 53.96 21.08
CA ARG A 6 47.86 54.52 21.56
C ARG A 6 46.69 53.94 20.75
N PRO A 7 45.56 53.58 21.37
CA PRO A 7 44.39 53.10 20.64
C PRO A 7 43.58 54.27 20.07
N ILE A 8 43.17 54.12 18.81
CA ILE A 8 42.24 55.01 18.09
C ILE A 8 40.81 54.58 18.46
N ARG A 9 40.01 55.51 19.00
CA ARG A 9 38.56 55.31 19.20
C ARG A 9 37.85 55.51 17.86
N ILE A 10 37.25 54.45 17.33
CA ILE A 10 36.31 54.51 16.21
C ILE A 10 34.90 54.52 16.80
N GLY A 11 34.14 55.58 16.53
CA GLY A 11 32.77 55.74 16.98
C GLY A 11 31.84 54.71 16.37
N ALA A 12 31.06 54.04 17.21
CA ALA A 12 30.00 53.13 16.79
C ALA A 12 28.85 53.94 16.16
N VAL A 13 28.73 53.90 14.84
CA VAL A 13 27.53 54.34 14.14
C VAL A 13 26.54 53.17 14.14
N SER A 14 25.37 53.42 14.71
CA SER A 14 24.28 52.45 14.92
C SER A 14 23.80 51.82 13.60
N GLY A 15 24.18 50.57 13.34
CA GLY A 15 23.83 49.79 12.14
C GLY A 15 22.36 49.37 12.00
N GLN A 16 21.47 49.76 12.91
CA GLN A 16 20.05 49.37 12.85
C GLN A 16 19.23 50.17 11.83
N ALA A 17 19.62 51.40 11.50
CA ALA A 17 18.85 52.23 10.57
C ALA A 17 19.05 51.87 9.09
N PHE A 18 20.16 51.20 8.74
CA PHE A 18 20.51 50.90 7.35
C PHE A 18 19.83 49.62 6.83
N MET A 19 19.69 48.60 7.68
CA MET A 19 19.02 47.34 7.32
C MET A 19 17.51 47.50 7.10
N TRP A 20 16.84 48.39 7.83
CA TRP A 20 15.38 48.54 7.68
C TRP A 20 15.00 49.26 6.38
N LYS A 21 15.82 50.20 5.91
CA LYS A 21 15.60 50.92 4.65
C LYS A 21 15.81 50.04 3.40
N MET A 22 16.73 49.06 3.45
CA MET A 22 16.89 48.09 2.36
C MET A 22 15.75 47.06 2.30
N GLY A 23 15.23 46.61 3.44
CA GLY A 23 14.14 45.62 3.47
C GLY A 23 12.82 46.15 2.89
N VAL A 24 12.49 47.42 3.13
CA VAL A 24 11.29 48.06 2.56
C VAL A 24 11.43 48.29 1.05
N PHE A 25 12.62 48.62 0.56
CA PHE A 25 12.85 48.83 -0.87
C PHE A 25 12.69 47.52 -1.68
N CYS A 26 13.17 46.38 -1.16
CA CYS A 26 13.00 45.08 -1.82
C CYS A 26 11.54 44.59 -1.86
N LEU A 27 10.70 44.93 -0.88
CA LEU A 27 9.28 44.55 -0.87
C LEU A 27 8.45 45.26 -1.94
N VAL A 28 8.81 46.49 -2.31
CA VAL A 28 8.11 47.25 -3.36
C VAL A 28 8.39 46.70 -4.76
N PHE A 29 9.58 46.15 -5.00
CA PHE A 29 9.92 45.55 -6.32
C PHE A 29 9.27 44.18 -6.57
N LEU A 30 8.82 43.47 -5.52
CA LEU A 30 8.18 42.15 -5.68
C LEU A 30 6.67 42.22 -5.96
N TRP A 31 6.04 43.40 -5.85
CA TRP A 31 4.60 43.57 -6.14
C TRP A 31 4.31 44.11 -7.56
N GLY A 32 5.33 44.41 -8.36
CA GLY A 32 5.17 45.12 -9.64
C GLY A 32 4.93 44.27 -10.90
N CYS A 33 5.08 42.94 -10.87
CA CYS A 33 5.33 42.19 -12.12
C CYS A 33 4.36 41.03 -12.46
N SER A 34 3.05 41.16 -12.23
CA SER A 34 2.11 40.10 -12.68
C SER A 34 0.77 40.53 -13.30
N GLY A 35 0.57 41.83 -13.63
CA GLY A 35 -0.73 42.33 -14.08
C GLY A 35 -0.80 42.96 -15.48
N PHE A 36 0.28 43.62 -15.93
CA PHE A 36 0.20 44.51 -17.10
C PHE A 36 0.05 43.75 -18.44
N GLU A 37 0.76 42.64 -18.59
CA GLU A 37 0.78 41.86 -19.84
C GLU A 37 -0.58 41.21 -20.16
N LYS A 38 -1.32 40.79 -19.13
CA LYS A 38 -2.68 40.22 -19.30
C LYS A 38 -3.71 41.27 -19.71
N SER A 39 -3.54 42.51 -19.23
CA SER A 39 -4.39 43.65 -19.58
C SER A 39 -4.19 44.08 -21.04
N GLU A 40 -2.95 44.20 -21.50
CA GLU A 40 -2.67 44.53 -22.90
C GLU A 40 -3.07 43.41 -23.85
N GLN A 41 -2.80 42.14 -23.52
CA GLN A 41 -3.23 41.02 -24.36
C GLN A 41 -4.76 40.94 -24.47
N THR A 42 -5.51 41.21 -23.40
CA THR A 42 -6.97 41.24 -23.48
C THR A 42 -7.49 42.45 -24.27
N SER A 43 -6.84 43.61 -24.15
CA SER A 43 -7.14 44.80 -24.97
C SER A 43 -6.87 44.55 -26.46
N LEU A 44 -5.71 43.99 -26.80
CA LEU A 44 -5.35 43.62 -28.18
C LEU A 44 -6.26 42.53 -28.74
N ARG A 45 -6.65 41.53 -27.93
CA ARG A 45 -7.64 40.53 -28.34
C ARG A 45 -8.99 41.16 -28.63
N LYS A 46 -9.45 42.13 -27.84
CA LYS A 46 -10.69 42.88 -28.10
C LYS A 46 -10.57 43.75 -29.35
N ALA A 47 -9.45 44.44 -29.55
CA ALA A 47 -9.21 45.29 -30.70
C ALA A 47 -9.10 44.49 -32.01
N LYS A 48 -8.60 43.25 -31.96
CA LYS A 48 -8.53 42.32 -33.10
C LYS A 48 -9.72 41.37 -33.19
N ALA A 49 -10.66 41.41 -32.25
CA ALA A 49 -11.86 40.59 -32.31
C ALA A 49 -12.82 41.19 -33.33
N THR A 50 -12.82 40.63 -34.53
CA THR A 50 -13.91 40.82 -35.48
C THR A 50 -15.13 40.05 -34.95
N SER A 51 -16.04 40.75 -34.27
CA SER A 51 -17.33 40.16 -33.90
C SER A 51 -18.28 40.26 -35.08
N GLU A 52 -18.67 39.11 -35.64
CA GLU A 52 -19.83 39.05 -36.52
C GLU A 52 -21.09 39.09 -35.64
N LYS A 53 -22.03 39.99 -35.96
CA LYS A 53 -23.33 40.00 -35.29
C LYS A 53 -24.13 38.81 -35.80
N ILE A 54 -24.22 37.76 -34.99
CA ILE A 54 -25.14 36.65 -35.23
C ILE A 54 -26.56 37.18 -35.01
N LEU A 55 -27.23 37.55 -36.10
CA LEU A 55 -28.63 37.95 -36.10
C LEU A 55 -29.49 36.69 -36.21
N ARG A 56 -30.31 36.42 -35.19
CA ARG A 56 -31.26 35.31 -35.25
C ARG A 56 -32.39 35.65 -36.21
N HIS A 57 -32.66 34.78 -37.17
CA HIS A 57 -33.84 34.92 -38.01
C HIS A 57 -35.11 34.59 -37.21
N HIS A 58 -36.18 35.34 -37.46
CA HIS A 58 -37.49 35.18 -36.79
C HIS A 58 -38.15 33.79 -36.97
N LYS A 59 -37.57 32.92 -37.79
CA LYS A 59 -38.05 31.54 -38.05
C LYS A 59 -37.14 30.46 -37.43
N GLU A 60 -36.12 30.84 -36.66
CA GLU A 60 -35.26 29.86 -35.99
C GLU A 60 -36.01 29.20 -34.83
N GLU A 61 -36.26 27.90 -34.95
CA GLU A 61 -36.79 27.10 -33.86
C GLU A 61 -35.73 26.91 -32.78
N LEU A 62 -36.04 27.32 -31.56
CA LEU A 62 -35.18 27.11 -30.41
C LEU A 62 -35.21 25.62 -30.03
N CYS A 63 -34.11 24.92 -30.24
CA CYS A 63 -33.92 23.59 -29.68
C CYS A 63 -33.91 23.70 -28.15
N VAL A 64 -35.04 23.37 -27.51
CA VAL A 64 -35.16 23.35 -26.06
C VAL A 64 -34.40 22.12 -25.56
N VAL A 65 -33.15 22.31 -25.15
CA VAL A 65 -32.38 21.26 -24.48
C VAL A 65 -33.05 21.01 -23.12
N PRO A 66 -33.59 19.80 -22.87
CA PRO A 66 -34.19 19.49 -21.58
C PRO A 66 -33.14 19.64 -20.47
N PRO A 67 -33.55 20.01 -19.25
CA PRO A 67 -32.62 20.15 -18.13
C PRO A 67 -31.84 18.85 -17.93
N LEU A 68 -30.52 18.96 -17.84
CA LEU A 68 -29.62 17.83 -17.64
C LEU A 68 -30.03 17.09 -16.36
N LYS A 69 -30.54 15.87 -16.51
CA LYS A 69 -30.78 14.99 -15.36
C LYS A 69 -29.44 14.45 -14.88
N ARG A 70 -29.12 14.64 -13.59
CA ARG A 70 -27.95 14.01 -12.97
C ARG A 70 -28.12 12.49 -13.07
N ARG A 71 -27.30 11.83 -13.88
CA ARG A 71 -27.24 10.37 -13.94
C ARG A 71 -26.60 9.87 -12.66
N VAL A 72 -27.39 9.27 -11.77
CA VAL A 72 -26.84 8.48 -10.66
C VAL A 72 -26.28 7.20 -11.28
N ARG A 73 -24.96 7.01 -11.16
CA ARG A 73 -24.35 5.78 -11.66
C ARG A 73 -24.67 4.63 -10.71
N ALA A 74 -24.75 3.41 -11.25
CA ALA A 74 -24.69 2.23 -10.41
C ALA A 74 -23.29 2.16 -9.75
N PRO A 75 -23.20 1.81 -8.45
CA PRO A 75 -21.92 1.59 -7.80
C PRO A 75 -21.16 0.46 -8.50
N TYR A 76 -19.84 0.55 -8.57
CA TYR A 76 -19.04 -0.57 -9.07
C TYR A 76 -19.15 -1.75 -8.10
N SER A 77 -18.90 -2.97 -8.58
CA SER A 77 -18.94 -4.18 -7.74
C SER A 77 -18.01 -4.13 -6.53
N PHE A 78 -16.93 -3.34 -6.60
CA PHE A 78 -15.99 -3.12 -5.48
C PHE A 78 -16.38 -1.96 -4.54
N GLU A 79 -17.41 -1.18 -4.89
CA GLU A 79 -18.00 -0.12 -4.06
C GLU A 79 -19.22 -0.60 -3.27
N VAL A 80 -19.58 -1.87 -3.42
CA VAL A 80 -20.57 -2.51 -2.57
C VAL A 80 -19.88 -2.78 -1.23
N TYR A 81 -20.03 -1.85 -0.31
CA TYR A 81 -19.66 -2.03 1.08
C TYR A 81 -20.65 -3.03 1.69
N ASP A 82 -20.17 -4.19 2.13
CA ASP A 82 -20.90 -5.02 3.09
C ASP A 82 -21.02 -4.22 4.42
N ASN A 83 -21.82 -4.66 5.39
CA ASN A 83 -22.16 -3.97 6.65
C ASN A 83 -20.98 -3.40 7.50
N SER A 84 -19.73 -3.59 7.07
CA SER A 84 -18.49 -3.20 7.73
C SER A 84 -18.01 -1.76 7.46
N ASN A 85 -18.67 -0.93 6.64
CA ASN A 85 -18.19 0.40 6.23
C ASN A 85 -16.81 0.42 5.50
N TYR A 86 -16.16 -0.73 5.32
CA TYR A 86 -14.85 -0.86 4.68
C TYR A 86 -14.97 -1.60 3.35
N PRO A 87 -14.13 -1.26 2.35
CA PRO A 87 -14.17 -1.95 1.07
C PRO A 87 -13.81 -3.43 1.26
N LYS A 88 -14.53 -4.30 0.57
CA LYS A 88 -14.28 -5.74 0.60
C LYS A 88 -12.85 -6.05 0.13
N ILE A 89 -12.16 -6.89 0.88
CA ILE A 89 -10.85 -7.39 0.49
C ILE A 89 -11.03 -8.30 -0.71
N THR A 90 -10.28 -8.02 -1.77
CA THR A 90 -10.21 -8.83 -2.99
C THR A 90 -8.79 -9.34 -3.21
N LYS A 91 -8.60 -10.22 -4.19
CA LYS A 91 -7.26 -10.72 -4.57
C LYS A 91 -6.24 -9.61 -4.86
N GLU A 92 -6.69 -8.42 -5.26
CA GLU A 92 -5.82 -7.29 -5.60
C GLU A 92 -5.01 -6.81 -4.38
N TYR A 93 -5.54 -6.97 -3.17
CA TYR A 93 -4.84 -6.61 -1.93
C TYR A 93 -3.64 -7.52 -1.62
N PHE A 94 -3.57 -8.68 -2.27
CA PHE A 94 -2.49 -9.65 -2.13
C PHE A 94 -1.39 -9.42 -3.15
N ARG A 95 -1.46 -8.40 -4.02
CA ARG A 95 -0.36 -8.17 -4.97
C ARG A 95 0.92 -7.80 -4.25
N CYS A 96 2.04 -8.16 -4.88
CA CYS A 96 3.36 -7.82 -4.41
C CYS A 96 3.55 -6.31 -4.32
N ARG A 97 4.18 -5.89 -3.22
CA ARG A 97 4.40 -4.49 -2.88
C ARG A 97 5.82 -4.00 -3.15
N GLY A 98 6.63 -4.82 -3.83
CA GLY A 98 7.96 -4.43 -4.24
C GLY A 98 7.97 -3.11 -4.99
N ASN A 99 9.04 -2.34 -4.79
CA ASN A 99 9.15 -1.00 -5.35
C ASN A 99 10.56 -0.82 -5.94
N ALA A 100 10.62 -0.58 -7.25
CA ALA A 100 11.88 -0.39 -7.97
C ALA A 100 12.67 0.85 -7.49
N LYS A 101 12.04 1.74 -6.72
CA LYS A 101 12.70 2.89 -6.08
C LYS A 101 13.35 2.55 -4.73
N ASN A 102 13.14 1.34 -4.21
CA ASN A 102 13.81 0.90 -3.00
C ASN A 102 15.33 0.86 -3.23
N SER A 103 16.09 1.22 -2.19
CA SER A 103 17.55 1.28 -2.30
C SER A 103 18.11 -0.13 -2.57
N PRO A 104 19.11 -0.28 -3.45
CA PRO A 104 19.73 -1.57 -3.68
C PRO A 104 20.33 -2.12 -2.39
N ARG A 105 20.22 -3.44 -2.19
CA ARG A 105 20.82 -4.14 -1.05
C ARG A 105 22.08 -4.84 -1.51
N PHE A 106 23.16 -4.67 -0.76
CA PHE A 106 24.42 -5.35 -0.99
C PHE A 106 24.51 -6.53 -0.04
N LEU A 107 24.53 -7.74 -0.60
CA LEU A 107 24.64 -8.99 0.13
C LEU A 107 26.03 -9.58 -0.07
N HIS A 108 26.61 -10.10 1.00
CA HIS A 108 27.88 -10.81 0.94
C HIS A 108 27.59 -12.30 0.75
N GLU A 109 27.66 -12.77 -0.50
CA GLU A 109 27.47 -14.18 -0.85
C GLU A 109 28.87 -14.81 -1.05
N GLY A 110 29.45 -15.33 0.03
CA GLY A 110 30.80 -15.89 0.02
C GLY A 110 31.87 -14.81 -0.15
N VAL A 111 32.57 -14.80 -1.30
CA VAL A 111 33.62 -13.82 -1.62
C VAL A 111 33.08 -12.61 -2.41
N LEU A 112 31.88 -12.73 -2.96
CA LEU A 112 31.30 -11.72 -3.86
C LEU A 112 30.27 -10.85 -3.14
N ASN A 113 30.35 -9.54 -3.39
CA ASN A 113 29.29 -8.61 -3.03
C ASN A 113 28.26 -8.57 -4.17
N VAL A 114 27.09 -9.15 -3.93
CA VAL A 114 25.99 -9.17 -4.89
C VAL A 114 25.06 -8.00 -4.60
N CYS A 115 24.85 -7.14 -5.59
CA CYS A 115 23.87 -6.07 -5.54
C CYS A 115 22.50 -6.61 -5.97
N ARG A 116 21.51 -6.57 -5.07
CA ARG A 116 20.13 -6.98 -5.32
C ARG A 116 19.24 -5.75 -5.40
N TYR A 117 18.42 -5.71 -6.44
CA TYR A 117 17.36 -4.71 -6.61
C TYR A 117 16.03 -5.31 -6.26
N ASP A 118 15.13 -4.47 -5.75
CA ASP A 118 13.74 -4.87 -5.55
C ASP A 118 13.00 -4.98 -6.91
N CYS A 119 11.87 -5.68 -6.93
CA CYS A 119 11.00 -5.70 -8.10
C CYS A 119 10.19 -4.40 -8.22
N GLY A 120 9.49 -4.21 -9.34
CA GLY A 120 8.54 -3.09 -9.51
C GLY A 120 7.12 -3.39 -9.00
N GLY A 121 6.94 -4.42 -8.18
CA GLY A 121 5.68 -4.79 -7.56
C GLY A 121 4.58 -5.15 -8.55
N TYR A 122 3.34 -4.79 -8.19
CA TYR A 122 2.15 -5.06 -8.97
C TYR A 122 2.14 -4.45 -10.39
N ASP A 123 2.96 -3.44 -10.64
CA ASP A 123 3.09 -2.83 -11.97
C ASP A 123 3.91 -3.71 -12.93
N LYS A 124 4.77 -4.60 -12.41
CA LYS A 124 5.70 -5.40 -13.21
C LYS A 124 5.37 -6.88 -13.30
N HIS A 125 4.53 -7.40 -12.43
CA HIS A 125 4.15 -8.80 -12.49
C HIS A 125 2.76 -9.07 -11.90
N SER A 126 2.17 -10.18 -12.29
CA SER A 126 0.86 -10.65 -11.84
C SER A 126 0.93 -11.34 -10.48
N LEU A 127 -0.25 -11.72 -9.98
CA LEU A 127 -0.38 -12.78 -8.97
C LEU A 127 0.01 -14.15 -9.57
N PRO A 128 0.20 -15.18 -8.73
CA PRO A 128 0.41 -16.54 -9.19
C PRO A 128 -0.66 -17.02 -10.15
N LEU A 129 -0.29 -17.84 -11.13
CA LEU A 129 -1.21 -18.34 -12.14
C LEU A 129 -1.65 -19.77 -11.80
N ARG A 130 -2.97 -20.01 -11.84
CA ARG A 130 -3.57 -21.33 -11.77
C ARG A 130 -4.57 -21.47 -12.92
N GLY A 131 -4.37 -22.47 -13.78
CA GLY A 131 -5.21 -22.64 -14.98
C GLY A 131 -5.19 -21.43 -15.91
N GLY A 132 -4.05 -20.74 -16.01
CA GLY A 132 -3.89 -19.54 -16.85
C GLY A 132 -4.53 -18.26 -16.32
N LYS A 133 -5.07 -18.26 -15.08
CA LYS A 133 -5.65 -17.09 -14.44
C LYS A 133 -4.92 -16.75 -13.15
N GLU A 134 -4.85 -15.46 -12.84
CA GLU A 134 -4.37 -14.99 -11.54
C GLU A 134 -5.16 -15.60 -10.40
N PHE A 135 -4.43 -16.09 -9.41
CA PHE A 135 -4.94 -16.92 -8.34
C PHE A 135 -4.34 -16.53 -7.00
N VAL A 136 -5.21 -16.50 -6.00
CA VAL A 136 -4.92 -16.44 -4.56
C VAL A 136 -5.93 -17.39 -3.92
N TYR A 137 -5.53 -18.06 -2.85
CA TYR A 137 -6.41 -19.00 -2.18
C TYR A 137 -7.65 -18.29 -1.62
N PRO A 138 -8.88 -18.66 -2.06
CA PRO A 138 -10.11 -17.96 -1.67
C PRO A 138 -10.33 -17.88 -0.16
N ILE A 139 -9.95 -18.93 0.58
CA ILE A 139 -10.08 -18.97 2.05
C ILE A 139 -9.37 -17.80 2.74
N LEU A 140 -8.24 -17.32 2.20
CA LEU A 140 -7.55 -16.15 2.77
C LEU A 140 -8.40 -14.89 2.62
N ILE A 141 -9.05 -14.72 1.47
CA ILE A 141 -9.93 -13.57 1.21
C ILE A 141 -11.18 -13.66 2.09
N GLU A 142 -11.76 -14.84 2.24
CA GLU A 142 -12.93 -15.08 3.09
C GLU A 142 -12.62 -14.76 4.56
N LEU A 143 -11.54 -15.30 5.11
CA LEU A 143 -11.14 -15.08 6.50
C LEU A 143 -10.88 -13.61 6.81
N LEU A 144 -10.16 -12.89 5.94
CA LEU A 144 -9.89 -11.47 6.17
C LEU A 144 -11.16 -10.61 6.06
N ASN A 145 -12.10 -10.99 5.20
CA ASN A 145 -13.39 -10.30 5.12
C ASN A 145 -14.28 -10.60 6.34
N GLU A 146 -14.30 -11.84 6.87
CA GLU A 146 -15.03 -12.17 8.11
C GLU A 146 -14.48 -11.34 9.27
N VAL A 147 -13.14 -11.23 9.39
CA VAL A 147 -12.51 -10.37 10.41
C VAL A 147 -12.98 -8.92 10.27
N GLN A 148 -12.98 -8.38 9.05
CA GLN A 148 -13.42 -7.00 8.80
C GLN A 148 -14.91 -6.79 9.09
N GLU A 149 -15.74 -7.81 8.81
CA GLU A 149 -17.18 -7.80 9.06
C GLU A 149 -17.51 -7.86 10.56
N VAL A 150 -16.92 -8.81 11.28
CA VAL A 150 -17.20 -9.04 12.71
C VAL A 150 -16.58 -7.95 13.59
N ALA A 151 -15.33 -7.55 13.30
CA ALA A 151 -14.65 -6.55 14.11
C ALA A 151 -15.10 -5.12 13.80
N HIS A 152 -15.82 -4.90 12.69
CA HIS A 152 -16.15 -3.57 12.15
C HIS A 152 -14.93 -2.64 12.11
N LYS A 153 -13.76 -3.20 11.76
CA LYS A 153 -12.45 -2.54 11.79
C LYS A 153 -11.68 -2.87 10.51
N ARG A 154 -10.88 -1.92 10.04
CA ARG A 154 -10.10 -2.09 8.82
C ARG A 154 -9.00 -3.13 9.02
N VAL A 155 -8.98 -4.11 8.12
CA VAL A 155 -7.87 -5.06 8.01
C VAL A 155 -6.77 -4.44 7.14
N LYS A 156 -5.55 -4.36 7.69
CA LYS A 156 -4.34 -3.87 7.02
C LYS A 156 -3.44 -5.05 6.68
N ILE A 157 -3.52 -5.53 5.44
CA ILE A 157 -2.55 -6.51 4.90
C ILE A 157 -1.19 -5.81 4.80
N THR A 158 -0.13 -6.41 5.33
CA THR A 158 1.26 -5.94 5.22
C THR A 158 1.96 -6.65 4.07
N CYS A 159 1.85 -7.98 4.02
CA CYS A 159 2.42 -8.81 2.97
C CYS A 159 1.38 -9.81 2.43
N GLY A 160 1.29 -9.93 1.10
CA GLY A 160 0.44 -10.91 0.42
C GLY A 160 1.29 -11.86 -0.42
N HIS A 161 1.19 -11.79 -1.74
CA HIS A 161 2.10 -12.49 -2.64
C HIS A 161 3.45 -11.78 -2.71
N ARG A 162 4.55 -12.53 -2.56
CA ARG A 162 5.91 -12.07 -2.88
C ARG A 162 6.39 -12.76 -4.14
N CYS A 163 6.82 -11.99 -5.14
CA CYS A 163 7.53 -12.59 -6.26
C CYS A 163 8.94 -13.02 -5.82
N PRO A 164 9.58 -13.95 -6.54
CA PRO A 164 10.93 -14.43 -6.22
C PRO A 164 11.94 -13.29 -6.02
N THR A 165 11.94 -12.31 -6.91
CA THR A 165 12.83 -11.14 -6.85
C THR A 165 12.62 -10.32 -5.58
N HIS A 166 11.36 -9.99 -5.26
CA HIS A 166 11.03 -9.22 -4.06
C HIS A 166 11.30 -10.00 -2.78
N HIS A 167 11.05 -11.30 -2.79
CA HIS A 167 11.31 -12.14 -1.61
C HIS A 167 12.79 -12.19 -1.26
N VAL A 168 13.67 -12.39 -2.26
CA VAL A 168 15.13 -12.36 -2.07
C VAL A 168 15.58 -10.98 -1.58
N TYR A 169 14.95 -9.92 -2.07
CA TYR A 169 15.22 -8.55 -1.62
C TYR A 169 14.80 -8.31 -0.16
N ALA A 170 13.58 -8.71 0.21
CA ALA A 170 13.00 -8.49 1.54
C ALA A 170 13.68 -9.37 2.61
N THR A 171 13.99 -10.62 2.25
CA THR A 171 14.41 -11.69 3.18
C THR A 171 15.73 -12.36 2.75
N PRO A 172 16.84 -11.62 2.70
CA PRO A 172 18.10 -12.13 2.12
C PRO A 172 18.79 -13.23 2.94
N LYS A 173 18.39 -13.43 4.20
CA LYS A 173 18.98 -14.42 5.13
C LYS A 173 18.16 -15.71 5.26
N GLN A 174 16.94 -15.75 4.71
CA GLN A 174 16.09 -16.94 4.80
C GLN A 174 16.39 -17.87 3.64
N GLU A 175 16.46 -19.17 3.93
CA GLU A 175 16.57 -20.19 2.90
C GLU A 175 15.39 -20.08 1.92
N ILE A 176 15.69 -20.25 0.64
CA ILE A 176 14.84 -20.08 -0.56
C ILE A 176 13.68 -21.13 -0.59
N GLY A 177 13.32 -21.74 0.53
CA GLY A 177 12.31 -22.79 0.60
C GLY A 177 11.43 -22.65 1.84
N GLY A 178 10.13 -22.43 1.64
CA GLY A 178 9.14 -22.60 2.72
C GLY A 178 8.12 -21.47 2.83
N SER A 179 8.40 -20.28 2.30
CA SER A 179 7.42 -19.20 2.30
C SER A 179 6.29 -19.49 1.32
N LYS A 180 5.06 -19.45 1.83
CA LYS A 180 3.84 -19.67 1.06
C LYS A 180 3.33 -18.39 0.42
N HIS A 181 3.92 -17.24 0.74
CA HIS A 181 3.69 -15.98 0.03
C HIS A 181 4.01 -16.11 -1.48
N TRP A 182 4.96 -16.97 -1.84
CA TRP A 182 5.35 -17.18 -3.25
C TRP A 182 4.22 -17.70 -4.13
N ILE A 183 3.40 -18.59 -3.58
CA ILE A 183 2.29 -19.22 -4.28
C ILE A 183 0.93 -18.59 -3.91
N GLY A 184 0.95 -17.44 -3.23
CA GLY A 184 -0.27 -16.73 -2.82
C GLY A 184 -1.08 -17.49 -1.77
N ALA A 185 -0.43 -18.37 -1.00
CA ALA A 185 -1.02 -19.22 0.03
C ALA A 185 -0.72 -18.72 1.47
N GLU A 186 -0.27 -17.47 1.60
CA GLU A 186 0.09 -16.85 2.87
C GLU A 186 -0.21 -15.36 2.84
N VAL A 187 -0.59 -14.81 3.99
CA VAL A 187 -0.84 -13.38 4.16
C VAL A 187 -0.46 -12.95 5.57
N ASP A 188 0.20 -11.80 5.65
CA ASP A 188 0.51 -11.10 6.87
C ASP A 188 -0.38 -9.87 6.98
N PHE A 189 -0.96 -9.65 8.15
CA PHE A 189 -1.85 -8.51 8.37
C PHE A 189 -1.96 -8.14 9.86
N TYR A 190 -2.54 -6.97 10.10
CA TYR A 190 -3.04 -6.56 11.41
C TYR A 190 -4.38 -5.84 11.25
N VAL A 191 -5.09 -5.63 12.35
CA VAL A 191 -6.40 -4.96 12.34
C VAL A 191 -6.30 -3.62 13.04
N GLU A 192 -6.74 -2.55 12.38
CA GLU A 192 -6.72 -1.20 12.95
C GLU A 192 -7.67 -1.11 14.16
N GLY A 193 -7.16 -0.68 15.30
CA GLY A 193 -7.88 -0.66 16.57
C GLY A 193 -7.87 -1.98 17.34
N LEU A 194 -7.18 -3.02 16.84
CA LEU A 194 -6.90 -4.29 17.56
C LEU A 194 -5.42 -4.67 17.45
N GLN A 195 -4.53 -3.70 17.19
CA GLN A 195 -3.11 -3.97 16.96
C GLN A 195 -2.44 -4.66 18.15
N GLU A 196 -2.82 -4.30 19.37
CA GLU A 196 -2.27 -4.85 20.62
C GLU A 196 -3.02 -6.10 21.10
N HIS A 197 -4.09 -6.50 20.40
CA HIS A 197 -4.95 -7.63 20.76
C HIS A 197 -5.10 -8.62 19.59
N PRO A 198 -4.00 -9.18 19.06
CA PRO A 198 -4.06 -10.12 17.93
C PRO A 198 -4.80 -11.42 18.26
N GLU A 199 -4.85 -11.81 19.54
CA GLU A 199 -5.59 -12.99 20.02
C GLU A 199 -7.09 -12.88 19.72
N GLU A 200 -7.70 -11.70 19.92
CA GLU A 200 -9.13 -11.47 19.62
C GLU A 200 -9.43 -11.68 18.13
N VAL A 201 -8.49 -11.33 17.26
CA VAL A 201 -8.61 -11.54 15.81
C VAL A 201 -8.52 -13.03 15.49
N VAL A 202 -7.64 -13.77 16.17
CA VAL A 202 -7.55 -15.23 16.03
C VAL A 202 -8.84 -15.93 16.47
N ASP A 203 -9.47 -15.45 17.55
CA ASP A 203 -10.77 -15.98 17.99
C ASP A 203 -11.87 -15.79 16.92
N ILE A 204 -11.91 -14.63 16.27
CA ILE A 204 -12.83 -14.39 15.13
C ILE A 204 -12.55 -15.37 13.98
N LEU A 205 -11.27 -15.57 13.66
CA LEU A 205 -10.86 -16.51 12.60
C LEU A 205 -11.26 -17.96 12.91
N MET A 206 -11.17 -18.38 14.18
CA MET A 206 -11.64 -19.71 14.59
C MET A 206 -13.16 -19.81 14.57
N GLY A 207 -13.86 -18.77 15.03
CA GLY A 207 -15.32 -18.67 14.98
C GLY A 207 -15.90 -18.77 13.57
N TYR A 208 -15.17 -18.29 12.55
CA TYR A 208 -15.53 -18.51 11.14
C TYR A 208 -15.72 -20.00 10.81
N TYR A 209 -14.78 -20.83 11.25
CA TYR A 209 -14.80 -22.27 10.98
C TYR A 209 -15.92 -22.99 11.72
N GLU A 210 -16.19 -22.61 12.97
CA GLU A 210 -17.30 -23.15 13.75
C GLU A 210 -18.66 -22.85 13.11
N LYS A 211 -18.84 -21.62 12.62
CA LYS A 211 -20.05 -21.18 11.91
C LYS A 211 -20.20 -21.86 10.54
N ARG A 212 -19.10 -21.99 9.79
CA ARG A 212 -19.12 -22.45 8.39
C ARG A 212 -19.18 -23.97 8.26
N TYR A 213 -18.59 -24.70 9.20
CA TYR A 213 -18.40 -26.15 9.16
C TYR A 213 -18.71 -26.83 10.51
N PRO A 214 -19.90 -26.63 11.09
CA PRO A 214 -20.20 -27.07 12.46
C PRO A 214 -19.95 -28.57 12.69
N ASP A 215 -20.20 -29.40 11.67
CA ASP A 215 -20.10 -30.86 11.78
C ASP A 215 -18.74 -31.43 11.32
N GLN A 216 -17.77 -30.60 10.92
CA GLN A 216 -16.48 -31.07 10.39
C GLN A 216 -15.33 -30.79 11.35
N THR A 217 -15.11 -31.73 12.27
CA THR A 217 -14.09 -31.63 13.34
C THR A 217 -12.69 -31.33 12.83
N ALA A 218 -12.32 -31.83 11.64
CA ALA A 218 -11.01 -31.57 11.05
C ALA A 218 -10.77 -30.08 10.72
N TYR A 219 -11.83 -29.29 10.54
CA TYR A 219 -11.76 -27.85 10.29
C TYR A 219 -12.07 -27.02 11.54
N THR A 220 -12.91 -27.49 12.45
CA THR A 220 -13.27 -26.74 13.67
C THR A 220 -12.28 -26.93 14.81
N THR A 221 -11.59 -28.07 14.87
CA THR A 221 -10.64 -28.35 15.95
C THR A 221 -9.27 -27.78 15.63
N PHE A 222 -8.89 -26.72 16.35
CA PHE A 222 -7.55 -26.13 16.26
C PHE A 222 -6.60 -26.75 17.27
N THR A 223 -5.45 -27.22 16.77
CA THR A 223 -4.35 -27.76 17.60
C THR A 223 -3.20 -26.76 17.64
N ARG A 224 -2.48 -26.70 18.76
CA ARG A 224 -1.24 -25.91 18.87
C ARG A 224 -0.07 -26.65 18.21
N ALA A 225 0.74 -25.94 17.43
CA ALA A 225 1.97 -26.46 16.87
C ALA A 225 2.93 -26.93 17.97
N SER A 226 3.56 -28.09 17.75
CA SER A 226 4.54 -28.66 18.68
C SER A 226 5.86 -27.90 18.67
N THR A 227 6.25 -27.41 17.49
CA THR A 227 7.44 -26.59 17.25
C THR A 227 7.11 -25.11 17.40
N GLN A 228 8.04 -24.35 17.98
CA GLN A 228 7.85 -22.94 18.30
C GLN A 228 8.89 -22.09 17.54
N ASP A 229 8.45 -21.45 16.46
CA ASP A 229 9.23 -20.47 15.68
C ASP A 229 8.95 -19.02 16.12
N THR A 230 7.96 -18.82 16.98
CA THR A 230 7.43 -17.54 17.47
C THR A 230 7.15 -17.63 18.96
N GLN A 231 7.11 -16.52 19.70
CA GLN A 231 6.78 -16.55 21.13
C GLN A 231 5.41 -17.19 21.43
N THR A 232 4.45 -17.07 20.52
CA THR A 232 3.12 -17.66 20.66
C THR A 232 2.98 -18.87 19.75
N LYS A 233 2.73 -20.06 20.32
CA LYS A 233 2.58 -21.29 19.52
C LYS A 233 1.47 -21.14 18.49
N ALA A 234 1.78 -21.42 17.22
CA ALA A 234 0.79 -21.35 16.15
C ALA A 234 -0.41 -22.28 16.40
N TRP A 235 -1.58 -21.91 15.90
CA TRP A 235 -2.75 -22.77 15.85
C TRP A 235 -2.94 -23.29 14.44
N TYR A 236 -3.43 -24.50 14.29
CA TYR A 236 -3.77 -25.03 12.96
C TYR A 236 -4.96 -25.99 13.01
N ASN A 237 -5.67 -26.06 11.90
CA ASN A 237 -6.64 -27.12 11.59
C ASN A 237 -6.21 -27.82 10.29
N GLN A 238 -7.10 -28.57 9.64
CA GLN A 238 -6.82 -29.18 8.33
C GLN A 238 -6.44 -28.16 7.24
N GLU A 239 -7.10 -27.00 7.19
CA GLU A 239 -7.01 -26.06 6.06
C GLU A 239 -5.95 -24.96 6.25
N VAL A 240 -5.79 -24.44 7.46
CA VAL A 240 -5.02 -23.22 7.73
C VAL A 240 -4.18 -23.36 8.99
N LEU A 241 -3.16 -22.51 9.07
CA LEU A 241 -2.33 -22.29 10.23
C LEU A 241 -2.28 -20.79 10.51
N PHE A 242 -2.48 -20.41 11.78
CA PHE A 242 -2.43 -19.04 12.28
C PHE A 242 -1.20 -18.86 13.17
N LYS A 243 -0.40 -17.83 12.89
CA LYS A 243 0.73 -17.41 13.73
C LYS A 243 0.52 -15.99 14.21
N ILE A 244 0.92 -15.73 15.45
CA ILE A 244 1.04 -14.37 15.98
C ILE A 244 2.53 -14.08 16.15
N TYR A 245 2.99 -13.01 15.53
CA TYR A 245 4.34 -12.48 15.71
C TYR A 245 4.29 -11.27 16.63
N GLN A 246 5.08 -11.30 17.69
CA GLN A 246 5.18 -10.17 18.61
C GLN A 246 5.95 -8.99 17.97
N LYS A 247 5.91 -7.82 18.59
CA LYS A 247 6.44 -6.55 18.03
C LYS A 247 7.84 -6.65 17.42
N GLY A 248 8.75 -7.41 18.02
CA GLY A 248 10.12 -7.59 17.52
C GLY A 248 10.38 -8.87 16.72
N GLU A 249 9.36 -9.69 16.46
CA GLU A 249 9.52 -11.01 15.83
C GLU A 249 9.22 -10.99 14.33
N GLY A 250 9.89 -11.85 13.56
CA GLY A 250 9.55 -12.12 12.16
C GLY A 250 9.67 -10.92 11.21
N ARG A 251 10.40 -9.87 11.62
CA ARG A 251 10.50 -8.62 10.87
C ARG A 251 11.36 -8.75 9.62
N ASP A 252 10.82 -8.23 8.53
CA ASP A 252 11.48 -8.01 7.26
C ASP A 252 11.04 -6.66 6.68
N PHE A 253 11.42 -6.41 5.44
CA PHE A 253 11.19 -5.13 4.78
C PHE A 253 9.69 -4.82 4.53
N ASP A 254 8.83 -5.84 4.42
CA ASP A 254 7.41 -5.64 4.08
C ASP A 254 6.53 -5.45 5.32
N ASN A 255 6.97 -5.96 6.47
CA ASN A 255 6.22 -5.95 7.72
C ASN A 255 6.90 -5.13 8.83
N GLU A 256 7.72 -4.14 8.46
CA GLU A 256 8.36 -3.20 9.38
C GLU A 256 7.33 -2.21 9.96
N HIS A 257 6.56 -2.67 10.95
CA HIS A 257 5.61 -1.85 11.71
C HIS A 257 5.71 -2.16 13.21
N PRO A 258 5.35 -1.22 14.10
CA PRO A 258 5.65 -1.31 15.54
C PRO A 258 4.70 -2.21 16.34
N TYR A 259 3.80 -2.93 15.67
CA TYR A 259 2.69 -3.68 16.28
C TYR A 259 2.83 -5.17 16.00
N PRO A 260 2.30 -6.06 16.86
CA PRO A 260 2.12 -7.47 16.50
C PRO A 260 1.39 -7.62 15.15
N TYR A 261 1.62 -8.74 14.47
CA TYR A 261 0.89 -9.11 13.27
C TYR A 261 0.54 -10.59 13.25
N ILE A 262 -0.42 -10.92 12.40
CA ILE A 262 -0.95 -12.26 12.24
C ILE A 262 -0.59 -12.74 10.85
N THR A 263 -0.10 -13.97 10.78
CA THR A 263 0.11 -14.68 9.51
C THR A 263 -0.91 -15.80 9.40
N ILE A 264 -1.59 -15.88 8.26
CA ILE A 264 -2.41 -17.04 7.89
C ILE A 264 -1.69 -17.78 6.77
N GLN A 265 -1.44 -19.08 6.97
CA GLN A 265 -0.87 -19.98 5.97
C GLN A 265 -1.89 -21.06 5.58
N VAL A 266 -2.16 -21.20 4.28
CA VAL A 266 -3.00 -22.31 3.79
C VAL A 266 -2.20 -23.60 3.80
N ARG A 267 -2.78 -24.66 4.36
CA ARG A 267 -2.21 -26.00 4.51
C ARG A 267 -2.82 -27.02 3.56
N TYR A 268 -4.11 -26.89 3.24
CA TYR A 268 -4.83 -27.86 2.40
C TYR A 268 -5.70 -27.13 1.38
N ASP A 269 -5.60 -27.56 0.13
CA ASP A 269 -6.39 -27.07 -0.98
C ASP A 269 -7.62 -27.98 -1.14
N LYS A 270 -8.80 -27.45 -0.81
CA LYS A 270 -10.06 -28.21 -0.89
C LYS A 270 -10.44 -28.56 -2.33
N ASP A 271 -10.13 -27.71 -3.30
CA ASP A 271 -10.52 -27.95 -4.69
C ASP A 271 -9.66 -29.07 -5.30
N LEU A 272 -8.37 -29.06 -4.97
CA LEU A 272 -7.40 -30.05 -5.46
C LEU A 272 -7.22 -31.25 -4.52
N GLN A 273 -7.88 -31.25 -3.36
CA GLN A 273 -7.80 -32.28 -2.33
C GLN A 273 -6.37 -32.65 -1.91
N GLN A 274 -5.48 -31.67 -1.84
CA GLN A 274 -4.05 -31.90 -1.59
C GLN A 274 -3.44 -30.90 -0.61
N LYS A 275 -2.32 -31.29 0.00
CA LYS A 275 -1.54 -30.40 0.88
C LYS A 275 -0.91 -29.28 0.05
N VAL A 276 -1.01 -28.05 0.55
CA VAL A 276 -0.35 -26.89 -0.03
C VAL A 276 1.10 -26.84 0.43
N ILE A 277 2.01 -27.00 -0.53
CA ILE A 277 3.46 -26.97 -0.33
C ILE A 277 4.02 -25.88 -1.24
N SER A 278 4.86 -25.00 -0.70
CA SER A 278 5.62 -24.03 -1.49
C SER A 278 6.70 -24.77 -2.28
N ASN A 279 6.69 -24.65 -3.60
CA ASN A 279 7.81 -25.07 -4.44
C ASN A 279 8.24 -23.90 -5.35
N LEU A 280 9.52 -23.89 -5.72
CA LEU A 280 10.12 -22.80 -6.49
C LEU A 280 9.58 -22.75 -7.92
N ASP A 281 9.22 -23.91 -8.49
CA ASP A 281 8.68 -24.00 -9.85
C ASP A 281 7.34 -23.26 -9.96
N ASP A 282 6.44 -23.46 -9.01
CA ASP A 282 5.14 -22.78 -8.96
C ASP A 282 5.31 -21.30 -8.66
N ALA A 283 6.30 -20.92 -7.84
CA ALA A 283 6.65 -19.53 -7.61
C ALA A 283 7.17 -18.81 -8.88
N ASN A 284 7.93 -19.51 -9.71
CA ASN A 284 8.52 -18.98 -10.94
C ASN A 284 7.57 -19.02 -12.15
N LYS A 285 6.45 -19.74 -12.09
CA LYS A 285 5.41 -19.71 -13.14
C LYS A 285 4.59 -18.41 -13.14
N CYS A 286 4.84 -17.49 -12.21
CA CYS A 286 4.02 -16.30 -11.94
C CYS A 286 4.34 -15.07 -12.79
N PHE A 287 5.13 -15.17 -13.86
CA PHE A 287 5.54 -14.01 -14.67
C PHE A 287 4.67 -13.82 -15.92
N LEU A 288 3.50 -13.21 -15.75
CA LEU A 288 2.85 -12.51 -16.87
C LEU A 288 2.41 -11.11 -16.45
N ARG A 289 3.22 -10.10 -16.79
CA ARG A 289 2.74 -8.80 -17.29
C ARG A 289 3.79 -8.27 -18.29
N TRP A 290 3.62 -8.62 -19.55
CA TRP A 290 4.12 -7.84 -20.68
C TRP A 290 3.02 -6.88 -21.10
#